data_AF-A0A1U7T298-F1
#
_entry.id   AF-A0A1U7T298-F1
#
_cell.length_a   1.000
_cell.length_b   1.000
_cell.length_c   1.000
_cell.angle_alpha   90.00
_cell.angle_beta   90.00
_cell.angle_gamma   90.00
#
_symmetry.space_group_name_H-M   'P 1'
#
loop_
_entity.id
_entity.type
_entity.pdbx_description
1 polymer ?
#
loop_
_entity_poly.entity_id
_entity_poly.type
_entity_poly.pdbx_seq_one_letter_code
_entity_poly.pdbx_strand_id
1 'polypeptide(L)'
;MSLQTPPRLLELAGQSLLEKEAMVISALKELPVELFPPLFMEAFTRRRSETLKAMVQAWPFPRLPLGSLMKTPQLEILKAVLDGLDGLLSQNIHSRRWKLQVLDLRNVDQNFWSVWSGATVCSPKAMSRRKPVEDCPGRGRQQPLKVFIDLHLKERTLDEFFIFLFLWAKLRKGLLHICCKNLKIFAMSIKNIRKALKLVDLDCIQEVEVNYTWTLSTLARFAPYLGQMRNLHKFALSHIYVSPYISPEKKEEFVAQFTSKFLKLDHLQKLDMDSVPFLEGHLDQLLR
;
A
#
# COMPACT_ATOMS: atom_id res chain seq x y z
N MET A 1 -16.62 -49.73 0.55
CA MET A 1 -15.76 -48.95 1.47
C MET A 1 -15.14 -47.82 0.67
N SER A 2 -15.46 -46.57 1.00
CA SER A 2 -14.88 -45.38 0.33
C SER A 2 -13.45 -45.22 0.85
N LEU A 3 -12.45 -45.30 -0.04
CA LEU A 3 -11.05 -45.02 0.28
C LEU A 3 -10.92 -43.51 0.51
N GLN A 4 -10.89 -43.09 1.77
CA GLN A 4 -10.59 -41.72 2.14
C GLN A 4 -9.15 -41.41 1.74
N THR A 5 -8.96 -40.47 0.82
CA THR A 5 -7.63 -39.99 0.43
C THR A 5 -6.92 -39.45 1.68
N PRO A 6 -5.67 -39.86 1.96
CA PRO A 6 -4.95 -39.35 3.13
C PRO A 6 -4.76 -37.84 3.03
N PRO A 7 -4.86 -37.11 4.16
CA PRO A 7 -4.76 -35.66 4.17
C PRO A 7 -3.38 -35.18 3.71
N ARG A 8 -3.36 -34.07 2.99
CA ARG A 8 -2.12 -33.46 2.49
C ARG A 8 -1.30 -32.88 3.65
N LEU A 9 0.01 -32.79 3.48
CA LEU A 9 0.91 -32.22 4.51
C LEU A 9 0.46 -30.82 4.96
N LEU A 10 -0.03 -29.99 4.04
CA LEU A 10 -0.56 -28.66 4.35
C LEU A 10 -1.83 -28.72 5.22
N GLU A 11 -2.70 -29.71 4.99
CA GLU A 11 -3.92 -29.91 5.77
C GLU A 11 -3.57 -30.38 7.18
N LEU A 12 -2.58 -31.28 7.32
CA LEU A 12 -2.04 -31.70 8.60
C LEU A 12 -1.35 -30.55 9.35
N ALA A 13 -0.59 -29.71 8.64
CA ALA A 13 0.01 -28.51 9.22
C ALA A 13 -1.07 -27.51 9.68
N GLY A 14 -2.13 -27.35 8.89
CA GLY A 14 -3.31 -26.56 9.24
C GLY A 14 -4.06 -27.09 10.46
N GLN A 15 -4.19 -28.41 10.61
CA GLN A 15 -4.73 -29.04 11.82
C GLN A 15 -3.80 -28.81 13.03
N SER A 16 -2.49 -29.00 12.84
CA SER A 16 -1.51 -28.77 13.91
C SER A 16 -1.48 -27.31 14.37
N LEU A 17 -1.75 -26.34 13.49
CA LEU A 17 -1.89 -24.92 13.87
C LEU A 17 -3.05 -24.69 14.85
N LEU A 18 -4.12 -25.49 14.79
CA LEU A 18 -5.25 -25.37 15.71
C LEU A 18 -4.90 -25.92 17.10
N GLU A 19 -4.16 -27.03 17.14
CA GLU A 19 -3.94 -27.80 18.36
C GLU A 19 -2.64 -27.43 19.09
N LYS A 20 -1.60 -27.02 18.36
CA LYS A 20 -0.21 -26.95 18.85
C LYS A 20 0.56 -25.74 18.30
N GLU A 21 -0.03 -24.55 18.42
CA GLU A 21 0.56 -23.28 17.92
C GLU A 21 2.01 -23.06 18.37
N ALA A 22 2.34 -23.34 19.63
CA ALA A 22 3.70 -23.21 20.15
C ALA A 22 4.73 -24.12 19.45
N MET A 23 4.33 -25.33 19.04
CA MET A 23 5.20 -26.26 18.31
C MET A 23 5.43 -25.79 16.86
N VAL A 24 4.43 -25.18 16.25
CA VAL A 24 4.58 -24.61 14.90
C VAL A 24 5.60 -23.47 14.95
N ILE A 25 5.49 -22.57 15.94
CA ILE A 25 6.40 -21.43 16.09
C ILE A 25 7.85 -21.90 16.27
N SER A 26 8.10 -22.94 17.08
CA SER A 26 9.46 -23.47 17.25
C SER A 26 10.00 -24.13 15.98
N ALA A 27 9.14 -24.76 15.18
CA ALA A 27 9.50 -25.41 13.92
C ALA A 27 9.78 -24.44 12.76
N LEU A 28 9.36 -23.17 12.85
CA LEU A 28 9.57 -22.18 11.76
C LEU A 28 11.04 -22.01 11.38
N LYS A 29 11.98 -22.24 12.30
CA LYS A 29 13.43 -22.13 12.02
C LYS A 29 13.92 -23.19 11.04
N GLU A 30 13.36 -24.39 11.10
CA GLU A 30 13.74 -25.55 10.29
C GLU A 30 12.87 -25.70 9.04
N LEU A 31 11.74 -24.98 8.98
CA LEU A 31 10.77 -25.08 7.89
C LEU A 31 11.41 -24.73 6.53
N PRO A 32 11.23 -25.54 5.47
CA PRO A 32 11.59 -25.18 4.11
C PRO A 32 10.87 -23.90 3.65
N VAL A 33 11.55 -23.06 2.87
CA VAL A 33 11.04 -21.74 2.48
C VAL A 33 9.78 -21.84 1.60
N GLU A 34 9.63 -22.95 0.88
CA GLU A 34 8.50 -23.28 0.01
C GLU A 34 7.20 -23.50 0.79
N LEU A 35 7.30 -23.90 2.07
CA LEU A 35 6.14 -24.13 2.93
C LEU A 35 5.68 -22.87 3.67
N PHE A 36 6.49 -21.80 3.69
CA PHE A 36 6.12 -20.55 4.36
C PHE A 36 4.86 -19.89 3.77
N PRO A 37 4.74 -19.66 2.44
CA PRO A 37 3.56 -18.99 1.91
C PRO A 37 2.26 -19.80 2.10
N PRO A 38 2.21 -21.12 1.82
CA PRO A 38 1.03 -21.93 2.11
C PRO A 38 0.63 -21.93 3.58
N LEU A 39 1.60 -22.09 4.49
CA LEU A 39 1.33 -22.08 5.93
C LEU A 39 0.86 -20.70 6.42
N PHE A 40 1.38 -19.61 5.83
CA PHE A 40 0.94 -18.26 6.15
C PHE A 40 -0.49 -18.01 5.71
N MET A 41 -0.87 -18.49 4.52
CA MET A 41 -2.26 -18.43 4.05
C MET A 41 -3.20 -19.20 4.98
N GLU A 42 -2.77 -20.36 5.47
CA GLU A 42 -3.54 -21.18 6.41
C GLU A 42 -3.70 -20.47 7.76
N ALA A 43 -2.61 -19.93 8.31
CA ALA A 43 -2.62 -19.15 9.54
C ALA A 43 -3.50 -17.88 9.41
N PHE A 44 -3.44 -17.20 8.26
CA PHE A 44 -4.28 -16.05 7.93
C PHE A 44 -5.76 -16.43 7.88
N THR A 45 -6.10 -17.48 7.13
CA THR A 45 -7.48 -17.96 6.97
C THR A 45 -8.08 -18.37 8.33
N ARG A 46 -7.27 -18.99 9.19
CA ARG A 46 -7.65 -19.40 10.55
C ARG A 46 -7.50 -18.31 11.61
N ARG A 47 -7.06 -17.10 11.23
CA ARG A 47 -6.84 -15.95 12.13
C ARG A 47 -5.93 -16.26 13.33
N ARG A 48 -4.84 -16.98 13.08
CA ARG A 48 -3.84 -17.37 14.09
C ARG A 48 -2.80 -16.26 14.27
N SER A 49 -3.14 -15.24 15.07
CA SER A 49 -2.33 -14.03 15.24
C SER A 49 -0.91 -14.28 15.73
N GLU A 50 -0.70 -15.13 16.74
CA GLU A 50 0.66 -15.39 17.26
C GLU A 50 1.52 -16.16 16.25
N THR A 51 0.93 -17.12 15.55
CA THR A 51 1.58 -17.77 14.40
C THR A 51 1.97 -16.75 13.34
N LEU A 52 1.04 -15.88 12.90
CA LEU A 52 1.32 -14.87 11.87
C LEU A 52 2.46 -13.94 12.27
N LYS A 53 2.44 -13.46 13.52
CA LYS A 53 3.51 -12.65 14.10
C LYS A 53 4.87 -13.33 14.02
N ALA A 54 4.95 -14.60 14.45
CA ALA A 54 6.19 -15.38 14.38
C ALA A 54 6.64 -15.63 12.93
N MET A 55 5.70 -15.91 12.02
CA MET A 55 6.00 -16.10 10.61
C MET A 55 6.50 -14.83 9.92
N VAL A 56 5.99 -13.65 10.31
CA VAL A 56 6.50 -12.36 9.80
C VAL A 56 7.94 -12.13 10.25
N GLN A 57 8.27 -12.44 11.51
CA GLN A 57 9.65 -12.35 12.01
C GLN A 57 10.59 -13.28 11.25
N ALA A 58 10.12 -14.47 10.91
CA ALA A 58 10.90 -15.49 10.20
C ALA A 58 10.73 -15.44 8.67
N TRP A 59 10.10 -14.40 8.12
CA TRP A 59 9.67 -14.41 6.72
C TRP A 59 10.86 -14.48 5.76
N PRO A 60 10.93 -15.51 4.89
CA PRO A 60 12.15 -15.79 4.12
C PRO A 60 12.26 -14.97 2.83
N PHE A 61 11.23 -14.21 2.46
CA PHE A 61 11.17 -13.42 1.22
C PHE A 61 11.33 -11.92 1.50
N PRO A 62 11.84 -11.13 0.53
CA PRO A 62 12.01 -9.69 0.71
C PRO A 62 10.68 -8.92 0.79
N ARG A 63 9.60 -9.47 0.26
CA ARG A 63 8.28 -8.83 0.22
C ARG A 63 7.22 -9.76 0.80
N LEU A 64 6.33 -9.20 1.61
CA LEU A 64 5.11 -9.83 2.09
C LEU A 64 3.90 -9.10 1.49
N PRO A 65 3.24 -9.66 0.45
CA PRO A 65 2.06 -9.06 -0.18
C PRO A 65 0.78 -9.38 0.60
N LEU A 66 0.65 -8.84 1.81
CA LEU A 66 -0.50 -9.08 2.69
C LEU A 66 -1.82 -8.53 2.10
N GLY A 67 -1.77 -7.40 1.40
CA GLY A 67 -2.97 -6.72 0.89
C GLY A 67 -3.82 -7.57 -0.06
N SER A 68 -3.21 -8.48 -0.83
CA SER A 68 -3.94 -9.38 -1.72
C SER A 68 -4.65 -10.52 -0.99
N LEU A 69 -4.23 -10.88 0.24
CA LEU A 69 -4.97 -11.78 1.13
C LEU A 69 -6.08 -11.04 1.88
N MET A 70 -5.80 -9.79 2.26
CA MET A 70 -6.67 -8.94 3.07
C MET A 70 -7.55 -8.04 2.19
N LYS A 71 -8.50 -8.65 1.46
CA LYS A 71 -9.45 -7.90 0.59
C LYS A 71 -10.32 -6.89 1.35
N THR A 72 -10.58 -7.15 2.63
CA THR A 72 -11.23 -6.24 3.57
C THR A 72 -10.26 -5.91 4.71
N PRO A 73 -10.27 -4.68 5.27
CA PRO A 73 -9.41 -4.34 6.40
C PRO A 73 -9.63 -5.27 7.59
N GLN A 74 -8.59 -5.97 8.04
CA GLN A 74 -8.63 -6.85 9.22
C GLN A 74 -7.62 -6.34 10.25
N LEU A 75 -8.10 -5.49 11.17
CA LEU A 75 -7.25 -4.79 12.14
C LEU A 75 -6.42 -5.75 13.02
N GLU A 76 -7.01 -6.86 13.48
CA GLU A 76 -6.31 -7.83 14.32
C GLU A 76 -5.15 -8.53 13.59
N ILE A 77 -5.33 -8.83 12.30
CA ILE A 77 -4.25 -9.39 11.47
C ILE A 77 -3.17 -8.35 11.22
N LEU A 78 -3.56 -7.10 10.96
CA LEU A 78 -2.59 -6.01 10.82
C LEU A 78 -1.75 -5.87 12.10
N LYS A 79 -2.38 -5.83 13.28
CA LYS A 79 -1.68 -5.78 14.57
C LYS A 79 -0.65 -6.91 14.70
N ALA A 80 -1.06 -8.15 14.47
CA ALA A 80 -0.16 -9.30 14.54
C ALA A 80 1.04 -9.19 13.59
N VAL A 81 0.80 -8.72 12.36
CA VAL A 81 1.87 -8.53 11.36
C VAL A 81 2.81 -7.39 11.76
N LEU A 82 2.28 -6.27 12.23
CA LEU A 82 3.08 -5.13 12.68
C LEU A 82 3.89 -5.47 13.94
N ASP A 83 3.33 -6.23 14.88
CA ASP A 83 4.06 -6.77 16.05
C ASP A 83 5.17 -7.74 15.62
N GLY A 84 4.94 -8.50 14.55
CA GLY A 84 5.97 -9.34 13.92
C GLY A 84 7.12 -8.50 13.37
N LEU A 85 6.80 -7.43 12.66
CA LEU A 85 7.80 -6.47 12.16
C LEU A 85 8.57 -5.79 13.30
N ASP A 86 7.91 -5.49 14.42
CA ASP A 86 8.59 -4.91 15.59
C ASP A 86 9.62 -5.86 16.18
N GLY A 87 9.29 -7.14 16.25
CA GLY A 87 10.25 -8.19 16.60
C GLY A 87 11.45 -8.22 15.66
N LEU A 88 11.22 -8.12 14.34
CA LEU A 88 12.29 -8.06 13.34
C LEU A 88 13.17 -6.82 13.53
N LEU A 89 12.56 -5.64 13.70
CA LEU A 89 13.27 -4.36 13.87
C LEU A 89 14.06 -4.29 15.19
N SER A 90 13.60 -4.99 16.23
CA SER A 90 14.27 -5.05 17.54
C SER A 90 15.40 -6.07 17.59
N GLN A 91 15.38 -7.07 16.70
CA GLN A 91 16.39 -8.13 16.67
C GLN A 91 17.64 -7.67 15.89
N ASN A 92 18.72 -7.39 16.62
CA ASN A 92 20.04 -7.14 16.02
C ASN A 92 20.64 -8.38 15.31
N ILE A 93 20.05 -9.56 15.50
CA ILE A 93 20.54 -10.83 14.94
C ILE A 93 19.79 -11.12 13.66
N HIS A 94 20.33 -10.66 12.53
CA HIS A 94 19.79 -10.99 11.22
C HIS A 94 20.19 -12.42 10.88
N SER A 95 19.28 -13.37 11.08
CA SER A 95 19.45 -14.68 10.46
C SER A 95 19.55 -14.48 8.94
N ARG A 96 20.57 -15.05 8.29
CA ARG A 96 20.77 -14.98 6.82
C ARG A 96 19.53 -15.42 6.03
N ARG A 97 18.62 -16.16 6.68
CA ARG A 97 17.40 -16.72 6.11
C ARG A 97 16.26 -15.70 6.03
N TRP A 98 16.21 -14.69 6.90
CA TRP A 98 15.08 -13.77 6.99
C TRP A 98 15.38 -12.49 6.24
N LYS A 99 14.48 -12.13 5.33
CA LYS A 99 14.79 -11.15 4.28
C LYS A 99 13.77 -10.01 4.17
N LEU A 100 12.72 -10.02 4.99
CA LEU A 100 11.60 -9.10 4.83
C LEU A 100 12.05 -7.63 4.90
N GLN A 101 11.84 -6.92 3.79
CA GLN A 101 12.15 -5.50 3.61
C GLN A 101 10.92 -4.69 3.22
N VAL A 102 9.90 -5.34 2.66
CA VAL A 102 8.70 -4.70 2.14
C VAL A 102 7.44 -5.39 2.65
N LEU A 103 6.63 -4.66 3.41
CA LEU A 103 5.23 -5.03 3.65
C LEU A 103 4.37 -4.35 2.59
N ASP A 104 3.64 -5.13 1.80
CA ASP A 104 2.75 -4.60 0.77
C ASP A 104 1.29 -4.85 1.15
N LEU A 105 0.61 -3.78 1.56
CA LEU A 105 -0.80 -3.78 1.94
C LEU A 105 -1.73 -3.44 0.77
N ARG A 106 -1.19 -3.29 -0.45
CA ARG A 106 -1.99 -3.05 -1.65
C ARG A 106 -2.58 -4.35 -2.18
N ASN A 107 -3.73 -4.24 -2.85
CA ASN A 107 -4.37 -5.36 -3.52
C ASN A 107 -3.92 -5.44 -4.99
N VAL A 108 -2.65 -5.80 -5.25
CA VAL A 108 -2.05 -5.74 -6.59
C VAL A 108 -1.41 -7.06 -7.07
N ASP A 109 -1.22 -8.05 -6.21
CA ASP A 109 -0.38 -9.23 -6.51
C ASP A 109 -1.02 -10.55 -6.04
N GLN A 110 -2.07 -10.99 -6.74
CA GLN A 110 -2.61 -12.35 -6.52
C GLN A 110 -1.65 -13.43 -7.05
N ASN A 111 -0.73 -13.06 -7.96
CA ASN A 111 0.17 -13.99 -8.62
C ASN A 111 1.10 -14.67 -7.61
N PHE A 112 1.67 -13.90 -6.66
CA PHE A 112 2.51 -14.46 -5.60
C PHE A 112 1.80 -15.63 -4.89
N TRP A 113 0.59 -15.42 -4.38
CA TRP A 113 -0.14 -16.45 -3.64
C TRP A 113 -0.62 -17.60 -4.53
N SER A 114 -1.01 -17.30 -5.79
CA SER A 114 -1.47 -18.32 -6.74
C SER A 114 -0.40 -19.36 -7.10
N VAL A 115 0.87 -18.95 -7.17
CA VAL A 115 1.99 -19.88 -7.41
C VAL A 115 2.14 -20.88 -6.26
N TRP A 116 1.79 -20.47 -5.04
CA TRP A 116 1.93 -21.29 -3.84
C TRP A 116 0.64 -22.03 -3.45
N SER A 117 -0.52 -21.66 -4.01
CA SER A 117 -1.80 -22.30 -3.71
C SER A 117 -2.03 -23.62 -4.47
N GLY A 118 -1.14 -23.97 -5.40
CA GLY A 118 -1.27 -25.18 -6.22
C GLY A 118 -2.45 -25.16 -7.20
N ALA A 119 -3.09 -23.99 -7.39
CA ALA A 119 -4.15 -23.81 -8.38
C ALA A 119 -3.52 -23.67 -9.78
N THR A 120 -3.94 -24.49 -10.73
CA THR A 120 -3.51 -24.43 -12.12
C THR A 120 -3.76 -23.04 -12.69
N VAL A 121 -2.70 -22.30 -12.97
CA VAL A 121 -2.79 -20.95 -13.55
C VAL A 121 -3.35 -21.07 -14.97
N CYS A 122 -4.57 -20.59 -15.19
CA CYS A 122 -5.05 -20.35 -16.54
C CYS A 122 -4.32 -19.12 -17.12
N SER A 123 -3.56 -19.40 -18.19
CA SER A 123 -2.98 -18.51 -19.20
C SER A 123 -1.47 -18.18 -19.06
N PRO A 124 -0.64 -18.60 -20.04
CA PRO A 124 0.78 -18.30 -20.10
C PRO A 124 0.99 -16.94 -20.76
N LYS A 125 0.79 -15.84 -20.04
CA LYS A 125 1.17 -14.49 -20.52
C LYS A 125 1.61 -13.58 -19.38
N ALA A 126 2.58 -14.03 -18.59
CA ALA A 126 3.27 -13.15 -17.63
C ALA A 126 4.71 -13.56 -17.30
N MET A 127 5.37 -14.40 -18.12
CA MET A 127 6.83 -14.57 -18.07
C MET A 127 7.50 -13.49 -18.91
N SER A 128 7.41 -12.23 -18.50
CA SER A 128 8.31 -11.15 -18.93
C SER A 128 7.97 -9.86 -18.20
N ARG A 129 8.58 -9.68 -17.03
CA ARG A 129 9.03 -8.39 -16.45
C ARG A 129 9.54 -8.63 -15.03
N ARG A 130 10.54 -9.50 -14.90
CA ARG A 130 11.49 -9.34 -13.77
C ARG A 130 12.36 -8.16 -14.14
N LYS A 131 11.98 -6.95 -13.71
CA LYS A 131 13.00 -5.90 -13.59
C LYS A 131 13.88 -6.31 -12.41
N PRO A 132 15.21 -6.46 -12.60
CA PRO A 132 16.09 -6.54 -11.45
C PRO A 132 15.95 -5.22 -10.70
N VAL A 133 15.68 -5.31 -9.40
CA VAL A 133 15.96 -4.18 -8.50
C VAL A 133 17.47 -4.02 -8.56
N GLU A 134 17.95 -2.88 -9.06
CA GLU A 134 19.37 -2.53 -9.00
C GLU A 134 19.83 -2.61 -7.55
N ASP A 135 20.75 -3.55 -7.31
CA ASP A 135 21.40 -3.72 -6.02
C ASP A 135 22.57 -2.72 -5.98
N CYS A 136 22.37 -1.58 -5.32
CA CYS A 136 23.45 -0.64 -5.06
C CYS A 136 24.27 -1.14 -3.86
N PRO A 137 25.59 -1.41 -4.00
CA PRO A 137 26.43 -1.77 -2.87
C PRO A 137 26.82 -0.49 -2.11
N GLY A 138 25.98 -0.08 -1.16
CA GLY A 138 26.17 1.08 -0.29
C GLY A 138 26.37 0.68 1.16
N ARG A 139 27.62 0.71 1.61
CA ARG A 139 28.13 0.50 2.97
C ARG A 139 27.26 1.21 4.05
N GLY A 140 26.74 0.44 5.02
CA GLY A 140 26.62 0.88 6.42
C GLY A 140 25.35 1.60 6.93
N ARG A 141 24.25 1.69 6.18
CA ARG A 141 22.93 2.07 6.74
C ARG A 141 21.90 0.99 6.43
N GLN A 142 21.28 0.41 7.46
CA GLN A 142 20.08 -0.40 7.29
C GLN A 142 19.05 0.41 6.49
N GLN A 143 18.65 -0.09 5.32
CA GLN A 143 17.58 0.55 4.57
C GLN A 143 16.27 0.46 5.39
N PRO A 144 15.48 1.55 5.45
CA PRO A 144 14.23 1.52 6.20
C PRO A 144 13.28 0.49 5.58
N LEU A 145 12.53 -0.22 6.43
CA LEU A 145 11.48 -1.13 5.99
C LEU A 145 10.43 -0.31 5.22
N LYS A 146 10.09 -0.76 4.02
CA LYS A 146 9.11 -0.09 3.17
C LYS A 146 7.72 -0.67 3.42
N VAL A 147 6.73 0.20 3.56
CA VAL A 147 5.33 -0.20 3.63
C VAL A 147 4.60 0.41 2.45
N PHE A 148 4.10 -0.43 1.54
CA PHE A 148 3.29 0.02 0.41
C PHE A 148 1.82 -0.01 0.76
N ILE A 149 1.13 1.10 0.49
CA ILE A 149 -0.31 1.23 0.72
C ILE A 149 -0.98 1.93 -0.47
N ASP A 150 -2.29 1.73 -0.57
CA ASP A 150 -3.17 2.57 -1.36
C ASP A 150 -4.14 3.28 -0.40
N LEU A 151 -4.30 4.59 -0.55
CA LEU A 151 -5.13 5.40 0.34
C LEU A 151 -6.43 5.79 -0.34
N HIS A 152 -7.55 5.29 0.20
CA HIS A 152 -8.89 5.65 -0.25
C HIS A 152 -9.58 6.51 0.82
N LEU A 153 -9.52 7.84 0.64
CA LEU A 153 -10.07 8.83 1.55
C LEU A 153 -11.56 9.07 1.26
N LYS A 154 -12.38 8.04 1.54
CA LYS A 154 -13.82 8.02 1.26
C LYS A 154 -14.66 8.76 2.31
N GLU A 155 -14.33 8.54 3.58
CA GLU A 155 -15.11 9.04 4.72
C GLU A 155 -14.56 10.37 5.25
N ARG A 156 -15.26 10.96 6.23
CA ARG A 156 -14.82 12.21 6.89
C ARG A 156 -13.51 12.02 7.65
N THR A 157 -13.23 10.80 8.10
CA THR A 157 -12.05 10.40 8.86
C THR A 157 -11.37 9.22 8.19
N LEU A 158 -10.09 9.00 8.54
CA LEU A 158 -9.44 7.72 8.21
C LEU A 158 -10.11 6.60 9.01
N ASP A 159 -10.19 5.41 8.42
CA ASP A 159 -10.62 4.23 9.15
C ASP A 159 -9.60 3.83 10.24
N GLU A 160 -10.04 3.00 11.18
CA GLU A 160 -9.21 2.53 12.30
C GLU A 160 -7.95 1.80 11.82
N PHE A 161 -8.03 1.14 10.67
CA PHE A 161 -6.92 0.39 10.07
C PHE A 161 -5.77 1.34 9.70
N PHE A 162 -6.03 2.41 8.96
CA PHE A 162 -5.01 3.41 8.62
C PHE A 162 -4.59 4.24 9.83
N ILE A 163 -5.51 4.57 10.74
CA ILE A 163 -5.16 5.26 11.99
C ILE A 163 -4.11 4.45 12.76
N PHE A 164 -4.36 3.15 12.95
CA PHE A 164 -3.43 2.27 13.65
C PHE A 164 -2.08 2.17 12.93
N LEU A 165 -2.09 1.93 11.62
CA LEU A 165 -0.86 1.85 10.81
C LEU A 165 -0.01 3.12 10.92
N PHE A 166 -0.64 4.29 10.81
CA PHE A 166 0.08 5.55 10.88
C PHE A 166 0.60 5.89 12.28
N LEU A 167 -0.14 5.53 13.33
CA LEU A 167 0.35 5.66 14.70
C LEU A 167 1.56 4.77 14.92
N TRP A 168 1.47 3.51 14.50
CA TRP A 168 2.58 2.55 14.55
C TRP A 168 3.82 3.08 13.81
N ALA A 169 3.64 3.62 12.60
CA ALA A 169 4.77 4.14 11.82
C ALA A 169 5.37 5.44 12.41
N LYS A 170 4.52 6.32 12.96
CA LYS A 170 4.98 7.55 13.60
C LYS A 170 5.92 7.28 14.78
N LEU A 171 5.65 6.22 15.54
CA LEU A 171 6.50 5.79 16.67
C LEU A 171 7.86 5.24 16.22
N ARG A 172 8.04 4.94 14.93
CA ARG A 172 9.24 4.31 14.34
C ARG A 172 9.86 5.19 13.26
N LYS A 173 9.79 6.50 13.46
CA LYS A 173 10.31 7.49 12.52
C LYS A 173 11.79 7.22 12.22
N GLY A 174 12.14 7.12 10.94
CA GLY A 174 13.51 6.84 10.49
C GLY A 174 13.83 5.36 10.25
N LEU A 175 13.04 4.44 10.80
CA LEU A 175 13.16 3.00 10.55
C LEU A 175 12.24 2.51 9.43
N LEU A 176 11.19 3.28 9.16
CA LEU A 176 10.13 2.92 8.22
C LEU A 176 9.96 3.99 7.15
N HIS A 177 9.52 3.53 5.99
CA HIS A 177 9.14 4.38 4.87
C HIS A 177 7.76 3.96 4.34
N ILE A 178 6.72 4.77 4.63
CA ILE A 178 5.39 4.55 4.08
C ILE A 178 5.30 5.22 2.71
N CYS A 179 5.03 4.41 1.70
CA CYS A 179 4.97 4.82 0.31
C CYS A 179 3.57 4.50 -0.24
N CYS A 180 2.78 5.56 -0.45
CA CYS A 180 1.46 5.45 -1.06
C CYS A 180 1.61 5.42 -2.58
N LYS A 181 0.97 4.46 -3.28
CA LYS A 181 1.02 4.40 -4.75
C LYS A 181 -0.23 4.98 -5.39
N ASN A 182 -1.40 4.58 -4.91
CA ASN A 182 -2.68 5.09 -5.39
C ASN A 182 -3.38 5.90 -4.30
N LEU A 183 -3.74 7.14 -4.61
CA LEU A 183 -4.48 8.04 -3.72
C LEU A 183 -5.83 8.37 -4.34
N LYS A 184 -6.91 7.88 -3.74
CA LYS A 184 -8.28 8.26 -4.11
C LYS A 184 -8.88 9.14 -3.04
N ILE A 185 -9.45 10.26 -3.44
CA ILE A 185 -10.03 11.24 -2.54
C ILE A 185 -11.48 11.50 -2.93
N PHE A 186 -12.38 11.29 -1.97
CA PHE A 186 -13.80 11.55 -2.15
C PHE A 186 -14.25 12.63 -1.15
N ALA A 187 -15.03 12.27 -0.12
CA ALA A 187 -15.70 13.23 0.76
C ALA A 187 -14.83 13.77 1.92
N MET A 188 -13.55 13.41 1.99
CA MET A 188 -12.69 13.82 3.10
C MET A 188 -12.35 15.33 3.05
N SER A 189 -12.36 16.00 4.21
CA SER A 189 -11.99 17.42 4.28
C SER A 189 -10.51 17.65 3.94
N ILE A 190 -10.19 18.79 3.33
CA ILE A 190 -8.79 19.16 3.02
C ILE A 190 -7.89 19.18 4.26
N LYS A 191 -8.43 19.52 5.44
CA LYS A 191 -7.67 19.47 6.70
C LYS A 191 -7.21 18.05 7.02
N ASN A 192 -8.07 17.06 6.83
CA ASN A 192 -7.75 15.65 7.12
C ASN A 192 -6.89 15.03 6.03
N ILE A 193 -7.13 15.36 4.76
CA ILE A 193 -6.26 14.98 3.64
C ILE A 193 -4.82 15.45 3.90
N ARG A 194 -4.64 16.72 4.29
CA ARG A 194 -3.32 17.26 4.64
C ARG A 194 -2.65 16.53 5.79
N LYS A 195 -3.41 16.00 6.76
CA LYS A 195 -2.85 15.19 7.84
C LYS A 195 -2.40 13.82 7.33
N ALA A 196 -3.22 13.15 6.51
CA ALA A 196 -2.90 11.86 5.91
C ALA A 196 -1.65 11.96 5.01
N LEU A 197 -1.59 12.99 4.16
CA LEU A 197 -0.48 13.22 3.24
C LEU A 197 0.86 13.55 3.92
N LYS A 198 0.85 14.04 5.17
CA LYS A 198 2.07 14.23 5.96
C LYS A 198 2.67 12.93 6.48
N LEU A 199 1.92 11.83 6.43
CA LEU A 199 2.29 10.53 6.98
C LEU A 199 2.80 9.57 5.90
N VAL A 200 2.78 9.99 4.63
CA VAL A 200 3.25 9.21 3.48
C VAL A 200 4.26 10.03 2.70
N ASP A 201 5.14 9.34 1.96
CA ASP A 201 5.96 10.00 0.95
C ASP A 201 5.10 10.34 -0.28
N LEU A 202 5.11 11.61 -0.68
CA LEU A 202 4.38 12.12 -1.83
C LEU A 202 5.08 11.79 -3.16
N ASP A 203 6.42 11.67 -3.16
CA ASP A 203 7.17 11.28 -4.35
C ASP A 203 6.85 9.84 -4.76
N CYS A 204 6.31 9.05 -3.84
CA CYS A 204 5.90 7.69 -4.11
C CYS A 204 4.60 7.56 -4.92
N ILE A 205 3.74 8.59 -4.90
CA ILE A 205 2.39 8.55 -5.46
C ILE A 205 2.45 8.54 -6.98
N GLN A 206 1.73 7.59 -7.58
CA GLN A 206 1.71 7.36 -9.03
C GLN A 206 0.35 7.61 -9.64
N GLU A 207 -0.73 7.39 -8.89
CA GLU A 207 -2.08 7.69 -9.34
C GLU A 207 -2.83 8.50 -8.29
N VAL A 208 -3.47 9.59 -8.75
CA VAL A 208 -4.35 10.41 -7.92
C VAL A 208 -5.70 10.51 -8.60
N GLU A 209 -6.75 10.27 -7.84
CA GLU A 209 -8.14 10.40 -8.27
C GLU A 209 -8.88 11.26 -7.25
N VAL A 210 -9.41 12.39 -7.69
CA VAL A 210 -10.22 13.30 -6.86
C VAL A 210 -11.63 13.30 -7.42
N ASN A 211 -12.53 12.60 -6.72
CA ASN A 211 -13.91 12.37 -7.14
C ASN A 211 -14.89 12.78 -6.04
N TYR A 212 -15.11 14.08 -5.90
CA TYR A 212 -16.18 14.64 -5.08
C TYR A 212 -16.30 16.13 -5.36
N THR A 213 -17.43 16.75 -5.01
CA THR A 213 -17.69 18.18 -5.17
C THR A 213 -16.78 19.05 -4.29
N TRP A 214 -15.51 19.18 -4.68
CA TRP A 214 -14.58 20.14 -4.11
C TRP A 214 -14.86 21.51 -4.68
N THR A 215 -14.70 22.54 -3.84
CA THR A 215 -14.64 23.91 -4.35
C THR A 215 -13.30 24.16 -5.06
N LEU A 216 -13.27 25.09 -6.02
CA LEU A 216 -12.02 25.55 -6.64
C LEU A 216 -10.99 26.01 -5.58
N SER A 217 -11.43 26.65 -4.50
CA SER A 217 -10.57 27.03 -3.37
C SER A 217 -9.98 25.82 -2.63
N THR A 218 -10.70 24.71 -2.56
CA THR A 218 -10.21 23.44 -1.98
C THR A 218 -9.14 22.83 -2.88
N LEU A 219 -9.37 22.82 -4.19
CA LEU A 219 -8.39 22.37 -5.18
C LEU A 219 -7.11 23.21 -5.14
N ALA A 220 -7.24 24.53 -5.08
CA ALA A 220 -6.10 25.45 -4.96
C ALA A 220 -5.25 25.19 -3.70
N ARG A 221 -5.90 24.85 -2.58
CA ARG A 221 -5.22 24.43 -1.33
C ARG A 221 -4.56 23.06 -1.42
N PHE A 222 -5.04 22.19 -2.30
CA PHE A 222 -4.45 20.87 -2.57
C PHE A 222 -3.29 20.96 -3.57
N ALA A 223 -3.32 21.91 -4.51
CA ALA A 223 -2.34 22.05 -5.59
C ALA A 223 -0.85 21.98 -5.15
N PRO A 224 -0.42 22.56 -4.00
CA PRO A 224 0.95 22.40 -3.54
C PRO A 224 1.37 20.95 -3.24
N TYR A 225 0.43 20.09 -2.84
CA TYR A 225 0.68 18.66 -2.63
C TYR A 225 0.78 17.93 -3.95
N LEU A 226 -0.11 18.24 -4.90
CA LEU A 226 -0.05 17.69 -6.25
C LEU A 226 1.30 17.97 -6.90
N GLY A 227 1.79 19.22 -6.84
CA GLY A 227 3.10 19.58 -7.39
C GLY A 227 4.33 19.00 -6.66
N GLN A 228 4.13 18.26 -5.56
CA GLN A 228 5.18 17.46 -4.90
C GLN A 228 5.15 15.99 -5.34
N MET A 229 4.13 15.54 -6.06
CA MET A 229 4.00 14.16 -6.52
C MET A 229 4.75 13.99 -7.85
N ARG A 230 6.07 14.02 -7.81
CA ARG A 230 6.91 14.07 -9.03
C ARG A 230 6.77 12.84 -9.91
N ASN A 231 6.49 11.67 -9.31
CA ASN A 231 6.29 10.40 -10.02
C ASN A 231 4.82 10.12 -10.36
N LEU A 232 3.97 11.15 -10.43
CA LEU A 232 2.57 10.98 -10.79
C LEU A 232 2.44 10.61 -12.28
N HIS A 233 1.85 9.46 -12.57
CA HIS A 233 1.63 8.95 -13.93
C HIS A 233 0.20 9.17 -14.40
N LYS A 234 -0.77 9.12 -13.47
CA LYS A 234 -2.18 9.32 -13.76
C LYS A 234 -2.79 10.31 -12.78
N PHE A 235 -3.49 11.30 -13.31
CA PHE A 235 -4.30 12.21 -12.52
C PHE A 235 -5.72 12.25 -13.06
N ALA A 236 -6.68 11.98 -12.19
CA ALA A 236 -8.11 12.09 -12.48
C ALA A 236 -8.74 13.15 -11.55
N LEU A 237 -9.47 14.08 -12.13
CA LEU A 237 -10.14 15.16 -11.43
C LEU A 237 -11.58 15.27 -11.93
N SER A 238 -12.55 15.09 -11.03
CA SER A 238 -13.97 15.20 -11.36
C SER A 238 -14.75 16.11 -10.42
N HIS A 239 -15.79 16.73 -10.98
CA HIS A 239 -16.82 17.49 -10.27
C HIS A 239 -16.29 18.65 -9.40
N ILE A 240 -15.53 19.58 -10.00
CA ILE A 240 -15.03 20.75 -9.27
C ILE A 240 -16.04 21.89 -9.35
N TYR A 241 -16.54 22.30 -8.18
CA TYR A 241 -17.50 23.39 -8.03
C TYR A 241 -16.79 24.75 -7.97
N VAL A 242 -17.28 25.69 -8.77
CA VAL A 242 -16.88 27.10 -8.70
C VAL A 242 -17.98 27.86 -7.97
N SER A 243 -17.62 28.53 -6.88
CA SER A 243 -18.58 29.35 -6.14
C SER A 243 -19.05 30.52 -7.01
N PRO A 244 -20.36 30.82 -7.09
CA PRO A 244 -20.86 31.97 -7.84
C PRO A 244 -20.45 33.31 -7.22
N TYR A 245 -20.01 33.30 -5.96
CA TYR A 245 -19.57 34.48 -5.22
C TYR A 245 -18.06 34.74 -5.32
N ILE A 246 -17.31 33.91 -6.07
CA ILE A 246 -15.87 34.16 -6.26
C ILE A 246 -15.68 35.31 -7.26
N SER A 247 -14.80 36.26 -6.93
CA SER A 247 -14.46 37.30 -7.89
C SER A 247 -13.66 36.70 -9.07
N PRO A 248 -13.74 37.29 -10.28
CA PRO A 248 -12.96 36.82 -11.42
C PRO A 248 -11.46 36.77 -11.13
N GLU A 249 -10.91 37.77 -10.45
CA GLU A 249 -9.47 37.84 -10.12
C GLU A 249 -9.07 36.68 -9.20
N LYS A 250 -9.91 36.37 -8.20
CA LYS A 250 -9.66 35.27 -7.28
C LYS A 250 -9.80 33.90 -7.95
N LYS A 251 -10.75 33.77 -8.89
CA LYS A 251 -10.88 32.58 -9.73
C LYS A 251 -9.58 32.34 -10.50
N GLU A 252 -9.10 33.35 -11.21
CA GLU A 252 -7.88 33.27 -12.00
C GLU A 252 -6.64 32.95 -11.15
N GLU A 253 -6.53 33.55 -9.96
CA GLU A 253 -5.46 33.20 -9.01
C GLU A 253 -5.48 31.71 -8.65
N PHE A 254 -6.65 31.14 -8.38
CA PHE A 254 -6.78 29.71 -8.05
C PHE A 254 -6.52 28.80 -9.25
N VAL A 255 -6.95 29.19 -10.45
CA VAL A 255 -6.66 28.46 -11.69
C VAL A 255 -5.15 28.43 -11.89
N ALA A 256 -4.48 29.59 -11.91
CA ALA A 256 -3.04 29.71 -12.07
C ALA A 256 -2.26 28.94 -10.98
N GLN A 257 -2.72 28.98 -9.73
CA GLN A 257 -2.10 28.24 -8.63
C GLN A 257 -2.11 26.72 -8.89
N PHE A 258 -3.20 26.21 -9.47
CA PHE A 258 -3.37 24.81 -9.81
C PHE A 258 -2.61 24.42 -11.08
N THR A 259 -2.84 25.12 -12.19
CA THR A 259 -2.24 24.80 -13.50
C THR A 259 -0.71 24.89 -13.46
N SER A 260 -0.14 25.87 -12.77
CA SER A 260 1.32 26.00 -12.59
C SER A 260 2.01 24.77 -11.96
N LYS A 261 1.26 23.87 -11.32
CA LYS A 261 1.83 22.65 -10.72
C LYS A 261 2.09 21.57 -11.76
N PHE A 262 1.39 21.59 -12.89
CA PHE A 262 1.61 20.64 -13.98
C PHE A 262 3.01 20.75 -14.59
N LEU A 263 3.65 21.92 -14.47
CA LEU A 263 5.05 22.12 -14.88
C LEU A 263 6.05 21.26 -14.10
N LYS A 264 5.64 20.67 -12.97
CA LYS A 264 6.45 19.79 -12.11
C LYS A 264 6.07 18.31 -12.23
N LEU A 265 5.08 17.98 -13.05
CA LEU A 265 4.54 16.63 -13.21
C LEU A 265 5.12 15.97 -14.46
N ASP A 266 6.45 15.85 -14.49
CA ASP A 266 7.20 15.42 -15.68
C ASP A 266 6.92 13.96 -16.12
N HIS A 267 6.32 13.16 -15.22
CA HIS A 267 5.97 11.77 -15.46
C HIS A 267 4.47 11.55 -15.76
N LEU A 268 3.67 12.62 -15.83
CA LEU A 268 2.23 12.51 -16.06
C LEU A 268 1.96 12.03 -17.49
N GLN A 269 1.32 10.87 -17.61
CA GLN A 269 1.00 10.22 -18.89
C GLN A 269 -0.49 10.22 -19.17
N LYS A 270 -1.32 10.26 -18.13
CA LYS A 270 -2.77 10.21 -18.24
C LYS A 270 -3.42 11.29 -17.40
N LEU A 271 -4.23 12.12 -18.06
CA LEU A 271 -5.04 13.16 -17.44
C LEU A 271 -6.51 12.91 -17.78
N ASP A 272 -7.30 12.59 -16.76
CA ASP A 272 -8.74 12.40 -16.86
C ASP A 272 -9.44 13.59 -16.18
N MET A 273 -10.28 14.33 -16.91
CA MET A 273 -10.98 15.51 -16.38
C MET A 273 -12.46 15.46 -16.73
N ASP A 274 -13.32 15.57 -15.72
CA ASP A 274 -14.78 15.56 -15.88
C ASP A 274 -15.42 16.67 -15.04
N SER A 275 -16.39 17.40 -15.60
CA SER A 275 -17.13 18.44 -14.86
C SER A 275 -16.23 19.47 -14.16
N VAL A 276 -15.28 20.06 -14.91
CA VAL A 276 -14.28 21.03 -14.44
C VAL A 276 -14.42 22.40 -15.15
N PRO A 277 -15.53 23.13 -14.97
CA PRO A 277 -15.83 24.35 -15.73
C PRO A 277 -14.82 25.49 -15.51
N PHE A 278 -14.04 25.46 -14.42
CA PHE A 278 -13.04 26.48 -14.15
C PHE A 278 -11.88 26.49 -15.15
N LEU A 279 -11.69 25.41 -15.92
CA LEU A 279 -10.62 25.27 -16.91
C LEU A 279 -11.01 25.73 -18.32
N GLU A 280 -12.25 26.21 -18.52
CA GLU A 280 -12.65 26.80 -19.79
C GLU A 280 -11.69 27.95 -20.15
N GLY A 281 -11.07 27.87 -21.33
CA GLY A 281 -10.05 28.82 -21.80
C GLY A 281 -8.65 28.67 -21.20
N HIS A 282 -8.38 27.63 -20.40
CA HIS A 282 -7.12 27.45 -19.66
C HIS A 282 -6.44 26.09 -19.90
N LEU A 283 -6.90 25.30 -20.87
CA LEU A 283 -6.37 23.96 -21.15
C LEU A 283 -4.92 23.99 -21.68
N ASP A 284 -4.55 25.07 -22.36
CA ASP A 284 -3.18 25.34 -22.83
C ASP A 284 -2.16 25.39 -21.69
N GLN A 285 -2.59 25.74 -20.47
CA GLN A 285 -1.72 25.77 -19.30
C GLN A 285 -1.45 24.38 -18.70
N LEU A 286 -2.24 23.37 -19.12
CA LEU A 286 -2.17 21.99 -18.62
C LEU A 286 -1.51 21.03 -19.61
N LEU A 287 -1.74 21.24 -20.90
CA LEU A 287 -1.29 20.40 -21.98
C LEU A 287 0.00 20.99 -22.57
N ARG A 288 1.13 20.34 -22.28
CA ARG A 288 2.41 20.59 -22.94
C ARG A 288 2.61 19.61 -24.08
#